data_AF-A0AAD5TGI4-F1
#
_entry.id   AF-A0AAD5TGI4-F1
#
_cell.length_a   1.000
_cell.length_b   1.000
_cell.length_c   1.000
_cell.angle_alpha   90.00
_cell.angle_beta   90.00
_cell.angle_gamma   90.00
#
_symmetry.space_group_name_H-M   'P 1'
#
loop_
_entity.id
_entity.type
_entity.pdbx_description
1 polymer ?
#
loop_
_entity_poly.entity_id
_entity_poly.type
_entity_poly.pdbx_seq_one_letter_code
_entity_poly.pdbx_strand_id
1 'polypeptide(L)'
;MPTTTTRGRAPKLHAPVPVPVYQGTNDVRIPRANVNTCPLVFRGLFHAVVDAVHPLGASLFTDTNNPPSSATPVSVLRANDNIHFLDNDGFATRQDVSIETLLSALDTAPPPAQQRLYHRAPVPAQLATALLSSPLIASISPPATTTTTTTTTTMMMHHHLTSLARIWASSAGSITPLHYDKCHGLLVQLHGRKRFLIIPRDDARNCYLHNGITGPTHASRVRGADRAFMKAKACRDNPDVEDDDDDDDEETSDLLASFPLLAATRPWMVTLEPGDCVYTPPGFLHEVTSISASVSVTIPYDMTEAELDDRPAFMKF
;
A
#
# COMPACT_ATOMS: atom_id res chain seq x y z
N MET A 1 21.41 48.38 16.96
CA MET A 1 20.34 47.45 17.39
C MET A 1 20.25 46.35 16.35
N PRO A 2 20.71 45.12 16.62
CA PRO A 2 20.45 44.02 15.70
C PRO A 2 18.97 43.67 15.80
N THR A 3 18.29 43.69 14.66
CA THR A 3 16.92 43.24 14.50
C THR A 3 16.81 41.77 14.92
N THR A 4 16.08 41.53 16.00
CA THR A 4 15.63 40.21 16.42
C THR A 4 14.74 39.65 15.32
N THR A 5 15.31 38.81 14.47
CA THR A 5 14.54 37.90 13.61
C THR A 5 13.76 37.01 14.56
N THR A 6 12.44 37.18 14.60
CA THR A 6 11.53 36.20 15.21
C THR A 6 11.76 34.89 14.47
N ARG A 7 12.52 33.95 15.07
CA ARG A 7 12.53 32.56 14.61
C ARG A 7 11.08 32.09 14.68
N GLY A 8 10.43 31.98 13.52
CA GLY A 8 9.14 31.32 13.42
C GLY A 8 9.26 29.95 14.09
N ARG A 9 8.24 29.55 14.85
CA ARG A 9 8.19 28.23 15.48
C ARG A 9 8.44 27.18 14.40
N ALA A 10 9.38 26.27 14.64
CA ALA A 10 9.70 25.21 13.69
C ALA A 10 8.41 24.48 13.26
N PRO A 11 8.26 24.13 11.97
CA PRO A 11 7.10 23.39 11.49
C PRO A 11 6.97 22.09 12.30
N LYS A 12 5.76 21.77 12.78
CA LYS A 12 5.48 20.57 13.56
C LYS A 12 4.44 19.73 12.83
N LEU A 13 4.69 18.43 12.70
CA LEU A 13 3.75 17.50 12.10
C LEU A 13 2.48 17.38 12.94
N HIS A 14 1.35 17.24 12.27
CA HIS A 14 0.10 16.87 12.91
C HIS A 14 0.06 15.37 13.11
N ALA A 15 -0.24 14.94 14.33
CA ALA A 15 -0.42 13.53 14.63
C ALA A 15 -1.52 12.93 13.76
N PRO A 16 -1.26 11.81 13.04
CA PRO A 16 -2.25 11.18 12.18
C PRO A 16 -3.49 10.72 12.95
N VAL A 17 -4.63 10.74 12.26
CA VAL A 17 -5.90 10.21 12.75
C VAL A 17 -6.13 8.78 12.23
N PRO A 18 -6.87 7.91 12.93
CA PRO A 18 -7.15 6.57 12.43
C PRO A 18 -7.96 6.60 11.12
N VAL A 19 -7.66 5.71 10.16
CA VAL A 19 -8.55 5.46 9.01
C VAL A 19 -9.93 5.00 9.52
N PRO A 20 -11.05 5.58 9.05
CA PRO A 20 -12.38 5.16 9.48
C PRO A 20 -12.66 3.69 9.18
N VAL A 21 -13.22 2.99 10.17
CA VAL A 21 -13.63 1.58 10.02
C VAL A 21 -14.98 1.53 9.33
N TYR A 22 -15.12 0.66 8.34
CA TYR A 22 -16.40 0.39 7.68
C TYR A 22 -17.40 -0.23 8.68
N GLN A 23 -18.59 0.35 8.80
CA GLN A 23 -19.63 -0.05 9.76
C GLN A 23 -20.87 -0.72 9.12
N GLY A 24 -20.88 -0.98 7.80
CA GLY A 24 -22.04 -1.56 7.14
C GLY A 24 -22.25 -3.03 7.48
N THR A 25 -23.49 -3.42 7.79
CA THR A 25 -23.81 -4.79 8.22
C THR A 25 -24.42 -5.68 7.14
N ASN A 26 -25.01 -5.11 6.08
CA ASN A 26 -25.86 -5.87 5.14
C ASN A 26 -25.50 -5.71 3.64
N ASP A 27 -24.66 -4.75 3.26
CA ASP A 27 -24.28 -4.49 1.87
C ASP A 27 -22.82 -4.02 1.80
N VAL A 28 -21.89 -4.97 1.95
CA VAL A 28 -20.45 -4.70 2.01
C VAL A 28 -19.95 -4.26 0.64
N ARG A 29 -19.97 -2.95 0.42
CA ARG A 29 -19.48 -2.29 -0.79
C ARG A 29 -18.74 -1.01 -0.43
N ILE A 30 -17.87 -0.58 -1.34
CA ILE A 30 -17.23 0.73 -1.25
C ILE A 30 -18.29 1.79 -1.57
N PRO A 31 -18.53 2.76 -0.68
CA PRO A 31 -19.44 3.86 -0.99
C PRO A 31 -18.86 4.69 -2.14
N ARG A 32 -19.35 4.47 -3.37
CA ARG A 32 -19.06 5.33 -4.53
C ARG A 32 -19.88 6.61 -4.42
N ALA A 33 -19.56 7.46 -3.45
CA ALA A 33 -20.00 8.86 -3.49
C ALA A 33 -19.14 9.58 -4.54
N ASN A 34 -19.72 10.50 -5.31
CA ASN A 34 -19.07 11.24 -6.41
C ASN A 34 -17.74 11.94 -6.04
N VAL A 35 -17.35 11.95 -4.77
CA VAL A 35 -16.21 12.71 -4.26
C VAL A 35 -15.14 11.80 -3.64
N ASN A 36 -15.39 10.48 -3.45
CA ASN A 36 -14.40 9.51 -2.93
C ASN A 36 -13.45 10.10 -1.86
N THR A 37 -14.04 10.69 -0.82
CA THR A 37 -13.37 11.68 0.05
C THR A 37 -12.55 11.08 1.18
N CYS A 38 -12.60 9.77 1.38
CA CYS A 38 -12.02 9.16 2.57
C CYS A 38 -11.57 7.72 2.31
N PRO A 39 -10.38 7.33 2.82
CA PRO A 39 -10.02 5.92 2.92
C PRO A 39 -10.93 5.18 3.90
N LEU A 40 -11.03 3.86 3.76
CA LEU A 40 -11.79 3.00 4.67
C LEU A 40 -10.98 1.76 5.02
N VAL A 41 -11.13 1.25 6.24
CA VAL A 41 -10.62 -0.06 6.62
C VAL A 41 -11.77 -1.02 6.92
N PHE A 42 -11.71 -2.21 6.32
CA PHE A 42 -12.62 -3.33 6.55
C PHE A 42 -11.90 -4.33 7.44
N ARG A 43 -12.33 -4.45 8.70
CA ARG A 43 -11.66 -5.31 9.68
C ARG A 43 -12.08 -6.76 9.54
N GLY A 44 -11.11 -7.67 9.42
CA GLY A 44 -11.32 -9.12 9.38
C GLY A 44 -12.21 -9.66 8.25
N LEU A 45 -12.57 -8.82 7.28
CA LEU A 45 -13.51 -9.17 6.20
C LEU A 45 -12.99 -10.32 5.32
N PHE A 46 -11.67 -10.49 5.27
CA PHE A 46 -10.99 -11.49 4.45
C PHE A 46 -10.39 -12.65 5.27
N HIS A 47 -10.77 -12.86 6.54
CA HIS A 47 -10.28 -14.00 7.33
C HIS A 47 -10.52 -15.35 6.61
N ALA A 48 -11.70 -15.55 6.01
CA ALA A 48 -11.98 -16.78 5.26
C ALA A 48 -11.05 -16.97 4.05
N VAL A 49 -10.59 -15.87 3.42
CA VAL A 49 -9.59 -15.95 2.34
C VAL A 49 -8.23 -16.33 2.90
N VAL A 50 -7.83 -15.76 4.04
CA VAL A 50 -6.60 -16.13 4.75
C VAL A 50 -6.60 -17.61 5.09
N ASP A 51 -7.67 -18.12 5.69
CA ASP A 51 -7.82 -19.54 6.06
C ASP A 51 -7.74 -20.46 4.84
N ALA A 52 -8.34 -20.06 3.71
CA ALA A 52 -8.34 -20.84 2.48
C ALA A 52 -6.96 -20.91 1.81
N VAL A 53 -6.13 -19.87 1.92
CA VAL A 53 -4.83 -19.80 1.23
C VAL A 53 -3.63 -20.12 2.13
N HIS A 54 -3.79 -20.07 3.45
CA HIS A 54 -2.74 -20.43 4.40
C HIS A 54 -2.12 -21.82 4.13
N PRO A 55 -2.90 -22.89 3.84
CA PRO A 55 -2.35 -24.22 3.54
C PRO A 55 -1.53 -24.30 2.24
N LEU A 56 -1.63 -23.30 1.34
CA LEU A 56 -0.92 -23.31 0.05
C LEU A 56 0.59 -23.06 0.22
N GLY A 57 0.99 -22.33 1.27
CA GLY A 57 2.40 -22.06 1.57
C GLY A 57 3.18 -21.55 0.35
N ALA A 58 4.24 -22.26 -0.03
CA ALA A 58 5.10 -21.93 -1.16
C ALA A 58 4.35 -21.84 -2.51
N SER A 59 3.26 -22.60 -2.69
CA SER A 59 2.53 -22.64 -3.96
C SER A 59 1.80 -21.33 -4.26
N LEU A 60 1.72 -20.42 -3.30
CA LEU A 60 1.17 -19.07 -3.48
C LEU A 60 2.08 -18.17 -4.32
N PHE A 61 3.36 -18.51 -4.46
CA PHE A 61 4.36 -17.69 -5.14
C PHE A 61 4.90 -18.33 -6.42
N THR A 62 4.50 -19.56 -6.72
CA THR A 62 4.93 -20.32 -7.89
C THR A 62 3.79 -20.46 -8.89
N ASP A 63 4.10 -20.51 -10.19
CA ASP A 63 3.10 -20.75 -11.22
C ASP A 63 2.42 -22.10 -11.01
N THR A 64 1.10 -22.09 -10.79
CA THR A 64 0.30 -23.29 -10.50
C THR A 64 0.07 -24.17 -11.73
N ASN A 65 0.37 -23.67 -12.93
CA ASN A 65 0.23 -24.43 -14.17
C ASN A 65 1.43 -25.35 -14.44
N ASN A 66 2.53 -25.19 -13.72
CA ASN A 66 3.67 -26.11 -13.72
C ASN A 66 3.90 -26.60 -12.28
N PRO A 67 3.96 -27.91 -12.02
CA PRO A 67 4.23 -28.40 -10.67
C PRO A 67 5.55 -27.77 -10.16
N PRO A 68 5.55 -27.14 -8.97
CA PRO A 68 6.73 -26.46 -8.47
C PRO A 68 7.82 -27.50 -8.24
N SER A 69 8.84 -27.51 -9.10
CA SER A 69 10.14 -27.99 -8.67
C SER A 69 10.74 -26.90 -7.78
N SER A 70 11.49 -27.27 -6.74
CA SER A 70 12.30 -26.33 -5.94
C SER A 70 13.28 -25.48 -6.78
N ALA A 71 13.41 -25.77 -8.08
CA ALA A 71 14.28 -25.07 -9.01
C ALA A 71 13.61 -23.91 -9.76
N THR A 72 12.27 -23.74 -9.73
CA THR A 72 11.64 -22.62 -10.46
C THR A 72 11.90 -21.32 -9.70
N PRO A 73 12.68 -20.38 -10.26
CA PRO A 73 12.98 -19.14 -9.56
C PRO A 73 11.76 -18.23 -9.50
N VAL A 74 11.74 -17.39 -8.47
CA VAL A 74 10.77 -16.30 -8.30
C VAL A 74 11.49 -14.95 -8.44
N SER A 75 10.88 -14.03 -9.17
CA SER A 75 11.42 -12.69 -9.35
C SER A 75 11.16 -11.83 -8.11
N VAL A 76 12.20 -11.19 -7.59
CA VAL A 76 12.15 -10.28 -6.45
C VAL A 76 12.80 -8.95 -6.81
N LEU A 77 12.36 -7.88 -6.16
CA LEU A 77 13.00 -6.58 -6.18
C LEU A 77 14.01 -6.48 -5.04
N ARG A 78 15.15 -5.83 -5.33
CA ARG A 78 16.15 -5.39 -4.36
C ARG A 78 16.30 -3.88 -4.46
N ALA A 79 15.91 -3.17 -3.40
CA ALA A 79 16.02 -1.72 -3.32
C ALA A 79 17.48 -1.27 -3.19
N ASN A 80 17.82 -0.16 -3.84
CA ASN A 80 19.18 0.41 -3.85
C ASN A 80 19.65 0.81 -2.44
N ASP A 81 18.73 1.30 -1.61
CA ASP A 81 18.95 1.68 -0.22
C ASP A 81 18.51 0.60 0.79
N ASN A 82 18.14 -0.59 0.29
CA ASN A 82 17.63 -1.71 1.07
C ASN A 82 16.31 -1.44 1.85
N ILE A 83 15.64 -0.30 1.63
CA ILE A 83 14.46 0.12 2.40
C ILE A 83 13.28 0.44 1.48
N HIS A 84 13.51 1.22 0.43
CA HIS A 84 12.46 1.82 -0.40
C HIS A 84 12.28 1.04 -1.72
N PHE A 85 11.19 0.27 -1.79
CA PHE A 85 10.87 -0.58 -2.92
C PHE A 85 9.86 0.11 -3.84
N LEU A 86 10.36 0.65 -4.95
CA LEU A 86 9.55 1.10 -6.07
C LEU A 86 9.98 0.34 -7.31
N ASP A 87 9.02 -0.18 -8.07
CA ASP A 87 9.26 -0.98 -9.28
C ASP A 87 9.68 -0.08 -10.45
N ASN A 88 10.90 0.43 -10.35
CA ASN A 88 11.54 1.38 -11.24
C ASN A 88 13.06 1.22 -11.10
N ASP A 89 13.77 1.19 -12.22
CA ASP A 89 15.22 0.89 -12.25
C ASP A 89 16.08 1.90 -11.45
N GLY A 90 15.57 3.11 -11.20
CA GLY A 90 16.23 4.09 -10.34
C GLY A 90 16.15 3.78 -8.84
N PHE A 91 15.25 2.88 -8.42
CA PHE A 91 14.97 2.57 -7.02
C PHE A 91 15.26 1.12 -6.65
N ALA A 92 14.96 0.18 -7.54
CA ALA A 92 15.18 -1.23 -7.29
C ALA A 92 15.56 -1.98 -8.56
N THR A 93 16.31 -3.07 -8.38
CA THR A 93 16.67 -4.01 -9.44
C THR A 93 15.91 -5.32 -9.27
N ARG A 94 15.55 -5.95 -10.39
CA ARG A 94 14.97 -7.30 -10.37
C ARG A 94 16.06 -8.36 -10.31
N GLN A 95 15.83 -9.36 -9.49
CA GLN A 95 16.66 -10.54 -9.41
C GLN A 95 15.77 -11.77 -9.24
N ASP A 96 16.16 -12.87 -9.87
CA ASP A 96 15.54 -14.17 -9.67
C ASP A 96 16.24 -14.90 -8.51
N VAL A 97 15.44 -15.42 -7.58
CA VAL A 97 15.89 -16.19 -6.40
C VAL A 97 15.11 -17.49 -6.28
N SER A 98 15.60 -18.45 -5.50
CA SER A 98 14.83 -19.66 -5.21
C SER A 98 13.63 -19.34 -4.33
N ILE A 99 12.58 -20.17 -4.39
CA ILE A 99 11.41 -20.02 -3.52
C ILE A 99 11.78 -20.14 -2.04
N GLU A 100 12.72 -21.02 -1.69
CA GLU A 100 13.23 -21.18 -0.33
C GLU A 100 13.91 -19.90 0.17
N THR A 101 14.64 -19.21 -0.72
CA THR A 101 15.27 -17.93 -0.40
C THR A 101 14.22 -16.86 -0.09
N LEU A 102 13.16 -16.79 -0.89
CA LEU A 102 12.03 -15.89 -0.64
C LEU A 102 11.38 -16.22 0.71
N LEU A 103 11.00 -17.48 0.93
CA LEU A 103 10.31 -17.91 2.16
C LEU A 103 11.16 -17.67 3.41
N SER A 104 12.46 -17.97 3.36
CA SER A 104 13.37 -17.69 4.48
C SER A 104 13.44 -16.19 4.81
N ALA A 105 13.37 -15.32 3.80
CA ALA A 105 13.31 -13.88 4.00
C ALA A 105 11.95 -13.37 4.52
N LEU A 106 10.92 -14.22 4.50
CA LEU A 106 9.58 -13.97 5.06
C LEU A 106 9.38 -14.57 6.46
N ASP A 107 10.26 -15.44 6.94
CA ASP A 107 10.13 -16.05 8.28
C ASP A 107 10.78 -15.20 9.39
N THR A 108 11.80 -14.42 9.07
CA THR A 108 12.57 -13.62 10.04
C THR A 108 12.45 -12.13 9.78
N ALA A 109 12.32 -11.31 10.83
CA ALA A 109 12.67 -9.90 10.73
C ALA A 109 14.18 -9.83 10.41
N PRO A 110 14.60 -9.37 9.22
CA PRO A 110 16.01 -9.42 8.85
C PRO A 110 16.81 -8.52 9.80
N PRO A 111 17.99 -8.94 10.26
CA PRO A 111 18.96 -8.04 10.88
C PRO A 111 19.22 -6.84 9.95
N PRO A 112 19.56 -5.64 10.47
CA PRO A 112 19.76 -4.44 9.64
C PRO A 112 20.75 -4.61 8.47
N ALA A 113 21.70 -5.54 8.59
CA ALA A 113 22.71 -5.85 7.58
C ALA A 113 22.26 -6.87 6.50
N GLN A 114 21.10 -7.51 6.65
CA GLN A 114 20.61 -8.48 5.68
C GLN A 114 19.76 -7.81 4.61
N GLN A 115 19.99 -8.20 3.35
CA GLN A 115 19.30 -7.61 2.21
C GLN A 115 17.82 -8.02 2.22
N ARG A 116 16.93 -7.03 2.22
CA ARG A 116 15.48 -7.20 2.17
C ARG A 116 15.05 -7.65 0.78
N LEU A 117 14.03 -8.51 0.76
CA LEU A 117 13.38 -8.95 -0.48
C LEU A 117 11.98 -8.37 -0.59
N TYR A 118 11.58 -8.07 -1.82
CA TYR A 118 10.24 -7.59 -2.13
C TYR A 118 9.74 -8.23 -3.42
N HIS A 119 8.87 -9.22 -3.29
CA HIS A 119 8.29 -9.98 -4.38
C HIS A 119 6.98 -9.33 -4.86
N ARG A 120 6.77 -9.35 -6.18
CA ARG A 120 5.56 -8.92 -6.86
C ARG A 120 5.25 -9.86 -8.01
N ALA A 121 4.05 -10.43 -8.04
CA ALA A 121 3.59 -11.31 -9.12
C ALA A 121 2.10 -11.13 -9.41
N PRO A 122 1.60 -11.62 -10.57
CA PRO A 122 0.17 -11.82 -10.78
C PRO A 122 -0.45 -12.67 -9.66
N VAL A 123 -1.74 -12.44 -9.37
CA VAL A 123 -2.46 -13.21 -8.35
C VAL A 123 -2.67 -14.67 -8.84
N PRO A 124 -2.24 -15.71 -8.09
CA PRO A 124 -2.49 -17.10 -8.45
C PRO A 124 -3.98 -17.44 -8.51
N ALA A 125 -4.35 -18.42 -9.33
CA ALA A 125 -5.75 -18.76 -9.59
C ALA A 125 -6.54 -19.11 -8.32
N GLN A 126 -5.96 -19.90 -7.41
CA GLN A 126 -6.59 -20.31 -6.16
C GLN A 126 -6.90 -19.11 -5.26
N LEU A 127 -5.96 -18.17 -5.14
CA LEU A 127 -6.14 -16.94 -4.39
C LEU A 127 -7.17 -16.03 -5.07
N ALA A 128 -7.14 -15.94 -6.40
CA ALA A 128 -8.15 -15.18 -7.16
C ALA A 128 -9.56 -15.71 -6.91
N THR A 129 -9.77 -17.04 -6.95
CA THR A 129 -11.06 -17.67 -6.65
C THR A 129 -11.55 -17.34 -5.23
N ALA A 130 -10.68 -17.42 -4.23
CA ALA A 130 -11.04 -17.09 -2.85
C ALA A 130 -11.37 -15.58 -2.67
N LEU A 131 -10.65 -14.70 -3.35
CA LEU A 131 -10.95 -13.26 -3.32
C LEU A 131 -12.30 -12.94 -3.97
N LEU A 132 -12.63 -13.59 -5.08
CA LEU A 132 -13.87 -13.37 -5.82
C LEU A 132 -15.12 -13.83 -5.06
N SER A 133 -14.99 -14.69 -4.05
CA SER A 133 -16.12 -15.03 -3.17
C SER A 133 -16.46 -13.93 -2.15
N SER A 134 -15.61 -12.91 -2.00
CA SER A 134 -15.88 -11.76 -1.12
C SER A 134 -16.93 -10.83 -1.74
N PRO A 135 -18.01 -10.47 -1.01
CA PRO A 135 -18.99 -9.49 -1.48
C PRO A 135 -18.38 -8.14 -1.86
N LEU A 136 -17.32 -7.71 -1.14
CA LEU A 136 -16.62 -6.47 -1.45
C LEU A 136 -15.98 -6.52 -2.83
N ILE A 137 -15.29 -7.62 -3.16
CA ILE A 137 -14.64 -7.80 -4.47
C ILE A 137 -15.68 -7.95 -5.57
N ALA A 138 -16.77 -8.67 -5.32
CA ALA A 138 -17.88 -8.78 -6.26
C ALA A 138 -18.50 -7.40 -6.56
N SER A 139 -18.59 -6.50 -5.56
CA SER A 139 -19.15 -5.16 -5.72
C SER A 139 -18.33 -4.21 -6.61
N ILE A 140 -17.04 -4.51 -6.83
CA ILE A 140 -16.12 -3.68 -7.63
C ILE A 140 -15.66 -4.35 -8.92
N SER A 141 -15.93 -5.64 -9.09
CA SER A 141 -15.54 -6.37 -10.30
C SER A 141 -16.35 -5.87 -11.49
N PRO A 142 -15.71 -5.60 -12.65
CA PRO A 142 -16.45 -5.20 -13.85
C PRO A 142 -17.47 -6.31 -14.21
N PRO A 143 -18.67 -5.94 -14.71
CA PRO A 143 -19.59 -6.92 -15.27
C PRO A 143 -18.90 -7.62 -16.45
N ALA A 144 -19.10 -8.93 -16.59
CA ALA A 144 -18.47 -9.72 -17.64
C ALA A 144 -18.71 -9.09 -19.02
N THR A 145 -17.64 -8.89 -19.80
CA THR A 145 -17.76 -8.46 -21.20
C THR A 145 -18.43 -9.55 -22.01
N THR A 146 -19.62 -9.27 -22.53
CA THR A 146 -20.36 -10.16 -23.42
C THR A 146 -19.55 -10.36 -24.70
N THR A 147 -18.82 -11.47 -24.80
CA THR A 147 -18.26 -11.87 -26.09
C THR A 147 -19.36 -12.62 -26.82
N THR A 148 -19.97 -11.97 -27.81
CA THR A 148 -21.05 -12.53 -28.61
C THR A 148 -20.50 -13.69 -29.43
N THR A 149 -20.73 -14.92 -29.01
CA THR A 149 -20.69 -16.06 -29.92
C THR A 149 -21.82 -17.01 -29.55
N THR A 150 -22.74 -17.13 -30.50
CA THR A 150 -23.96 -17.93 -30.47
C THR A 150 -23.65 -19.36 -30.04
N THR A 151 -24.22 -19.83 -28.92
CA THR A 151 -24.93 -21.11 -28.73
C THR A 151 -25.33 -21.24 -27.26
N THR A 152 -26.59 -21.60 -27.02
CA THR A 152 -27.24 -21.88 -25.74
C THR A 152 -26.30 -22.53 -24.71
N THR A 153 -25.88 -21.78 -23.68
CA THR A 153 -25.26 -22.30 -22.46
C THR A 153 -25.51 -21.28 -21.34
N THR A 154 -25.91 -21.76 -20.17
CA THR A 154 -26.05 -21.03 -18.91
C THR A 154 -25.09 -19.85 -18.80
N MET A 155 -25.61 -18.63 -18.68
CA MET A 155 -24.83 -17.41 -18.46
C MET A 155 -24.17 -17.44 -17.09
N MET A 156 -23.00 -18.08 -16.98
CA MET A 156 -22.15 -17.94 -15.80
C MET A 156 -21.35 -16.66 -15.94
N MET A 157 -21.76 -15.62 -15.20
CA MET A 157 -20.96 -14.42 -14.94
C MET A 157 -19.68 -14.86 -14.23
N HIS A 158 -18.59 -15.07 -14.97
CA HIS A 158 -17.30 -15.29 -14.35
C HIS A 158 -16.73 -13.92 -13.98
N HIS A 159 -16.95 -13.50 -12.73
CA HIS A 159 -16.21 -12.38 -12.17
C HIS A 159 -14.72 -12.73 -12.20
N HIS A 160 -13.90 -11.81 -12.69
CA HIS A 160 -12.46 -11.95 -12.70
C HIS A 160 -11.83 -10.73 -12.03
N LEU A 161 -10.72 -10.96 -11.31
CA LEU A 161 -9.88 -9.86 -10.85
C LEU A 161 -9.28 -9.16 -12.07
N THR A 162 -9.06 -7.85 -11.95
CA THR A 162 -8.28 -7.11 -12.95
C THR A 162 -6.91 -7.77 -13.16
N SER A 163 -6.40 -7.73 -14.39
CA SER A 163 -5.02 -8.18 -14.70
C SER A 163 -3.95 -7.34 -14.01
N LEU A 164 -4.34 -6.18 -13.46
CA LEU A 164 -3.48 -5.33 -12.63
C LEU A 164 -3.41 -5.78 -11.17
N ALA A 165 -4.23 -6.73 -10.74
CA ALA A 165 -4.15 -7.28 -9.38
C ALA A 165 -2.80 -7.98 -9.19
N ARG A 166 -2.19 -7.80 -8.02
CA ARG A 166 -0.86 -8.36 -7.70
C ARG A 166 -0.85 -8.93 -6.30
N ILE A 167 -0.20 -10.07 -6.16
CA ILE A 167 0.29 -10.53 -4.87
C ILE A 167 1.66 -9.89 -4.59
N TRP A 168 1.87 -9.56 -3.33
CA TRP A 168 3.10 -8.98 -2.81
C TRP A 168 3.56 -9.81 -1.63
N ALA A 169 4.87 -10.06 -1.56
CA ALA A 169 5.50 -10.59 -0.36
C ALA A 169 6.76 -9.79 -0.05
N SER A 170 6.99 -9.44 1.21
CA SER A 170 8.09 -8.54 1.58
C SER A 170 8.66 -8.85 2.94
N SER A 171 9.98 -8.70 3.09
CA SER A 171 10.65 -8.69 4.40
C SER A 171 10.15 -7.54 5.29
N ALA A 172 10.33 -7.68 6.60
CA ALA A 172 10.04 -6.60 7.55
C ALA A 172 10.94 -5.38 7.31
N GLY A 173 10.39 -4.19 7.50
CA GLY A 173 11.04 -2.91 7.26
C GLY A 173 11.07 -2.46 5.79
N SER A 174 10.53 -3.24 4.85
CA SER A 174 10.36 -2.80 3.46
C SER A 174 9.28 -1.73 3.36
N ILE A 175 9.57 -0.64 2.64
CA ILE A 175 8.67 0.50 2.46
C ILE A 175 8.35 0.67 0.97
N THR A 176 7.07 0.68 0.62
CA THR A 176 6.63 1.29 -0.65
C THR A 176 6.53 2.80 -0.41
N PRO A 177 7.36 3.63 -1.07
CA PRO A 177 7.47 5.05 -0.72
C PRO A 177 6.17 5.81 -0.92
N LEU A 178 6.04 6.98 -0.29
CA LEU A 178 4.88 7.86 -0.46
C LEU A 178 4.58 8.13 -1.95
N HIS A 179 3.42 7.66 -2.43
CA HIS A 179 2.98 7.79 -3.83
C HIS A 179 1.45 7.78 -3.92
N TYR A 180 0.87 8.08 -5.08
CA TYR A 180 -0.57 7.88 -5.33
C TYR A 180 -0.81 7.02 -6.57
N ASP A 181 -1.99 6.39 -6.61
CA ASP A 181 -2.48 5.67 -7.77
C ASP A 181 -3.52 6.47 -8.56
N LYS A 182 -3.58 6.21 -9.87
CA LYS A 182 -4.57 6.78 -10.79
C LYS A 182 -5.87 5.96 -10.88
N CYS A 183 -6.07 5.06 -9.93
CA CYS A 183 -7.23 4.17 -9.86
C CYS A 183 -7.65 4.02 -8.40
N HIS A 184 -8.77 3.37 -8.16
CA HIS A 184 -9.12 2.95 -6.81
C HIS A 184 -8.25 1.77 -6.40
N GLY A 185 -7.80 1.74 -5.14
CA GLY A 185 -6.98 0.66 -4.62
C GLY A 185 -7.63 -0.06 -3.45
N LEU A 186 -7.73 -1.38 -3.53
CA LEU A 186 -7.85 -2.23 -2.33
C LEU A 186 -6.51 -2.90 -2.05
N LEU A 187 -6.11 -2.95 -0.78
CA LEU A 187 -5.07 -3.87 -0.32
C LEU A 187 -5.65 -4.80 0.76
N VAL A 188 -5.64 -6.11 0.48
CA VAL A 188 -6.02 -7.17 1.41
C VAL A 188 -4.76 -7.74 2.05
N GLN A 189 -4.70 -7.72 3.39
CA GLN A 189 -3.58 -8.26 4.15
C GLN A 189 -3.78 -9.75 4.39
N LEU A 190 -2.84 -10.60 3.96
CA LEU A 190 -2.97 -12.06 4.08
C LEU A 190 -2.10 -12.65 5.18
N HIS A 191 -0.90 -12.11 5.39
CA HIS A 191 0.04 -12.56 6.41
C HIS A 191 0.87 -11.39 6.93
N GLY A 192 1.20 -11.41 8.22
CA GLY A 192 1.94 -10.34 8.88
C GLY A 192 1.18 -9.01 8.88
N ARG A 193 1.92 -7.93 9.13
CA ARG A 193 1.36 -6.59 9.35
C ARG A 193 1.95 -5.54 8.43
N LYS A 194 1.09 -4.70 7.88
CA LYS A 194 1.45 -3.49 7.12
C LYS A 194 0.85 -2.25 7.76
N ARG A 195 1.60 -1.15 7.78
CA ARG A 195 1.11 0.18 8.15
C ARG A 195 0.97 1.04 6.92
N PHE A 196 -0.15 1.71 6.83
CA PHE A 196 -0.46 2.71 5.82
C PHE A 196 -0.48 4.07 6.48
N LEU A 197 0.36 4.97 5.99
CA LEU A 197 0.16 6.41 6.14
C LEU A 197 -0.58 6.88 4.88
N ILE A 198 -1.72 7.57 5.02
CA ILE A 198 -2.54 8.03 3.89
C ILE A 198 -2.74 9.53 4.00
N ILE A 199 -2.28 10.31 3.03
CA ILE A 199 -2.44 11.76 2.97
C ILE A 199 -3.56 12.10 1.97
N PRO A 200 -4.54 12.94 2.35
CA PRO A 200 -5.62 13.35 1.45
C PRO A 200 -5.10 13.95 0.15
N ARG A 201 -5.81 13.68 -0.95
CA ARG A 201 -5.46 14.23 -2.28
C ARG A 201 -5.37 15.77 -2.30
N ASP A 202 -6.14 16.46 -1.46
CA ASP A 202 -6.13 17.93 -1.37
C ASP A 202 -4.82 18.48 -0.79
N ASP A 203 -4.09 17.63 -0.06
CA ASP A 203 -2.77 17.91 0.52
C ASP A 203 -1.62 17.52 -0.41
N ALA A 204 -1.88 17.00 -1.62
CA ALA A 204 -0.84 16.50 -2.54
C ALA A 204 0.26 17.53 -2.85
N ARG A 205 -0.09 18.83 -2.93
CA ARG A 205 0.88 19.92 -3.18
C ARG A 205 1.94 20.05 -2.07
N ASN A 206 1.62 19.57 -0.87
CA ASN A 206 2.50 19.60 0.30
C ASN A 206 3.39 18.35 0.39
N CYS A 207 3.23 17.41 -0.54
CA CYS A 207 3.90 16.10 -0.51
C CYS A 207 5.09 15.99 -1.46
N TYR A 208 5.55 17.10 -2.07
CA TYR A 208 6.81 17.14 -2.85
C TYR A 208 6.95 16.04 -3.92
N LEU A 209 5.89 15.84 -4.72
CA LEU A 209 5.91 14.93 -5.86
C LEU A 209 7.09 15.22 -6.80
N HIS A 210 7.62 14.16 -7.44
CA HIS A 210 8.61 14.32 -8.50
C HIS A 210 8.00 15.03 -9.72
N ASN A 211 8.88 15.61 -10.54
CA ASN A 211 8.51 16.37 -11.73
C ASN A 211 8.61 15.56 -13.04
N GLY A 212 8.78 14.24 -12.99
CA GLY A 212 8.98 13.40 -14.17
C GLY A 212 10.41 13.36 -14.71
N ILE A 213 11.25 14.34 -14.36
CA ILE A 213 12.68 14.38 -14.73
C ILE A 213 13.52 13.66 -13.68
N THR A 214 13.25 13.96 -12.41
CA THR A 214 14.02 13.46 -11.25
C THR A 214 13.43 12.18 -10.65
N GLY A 215 12.36 11.66 -11.23
CA GLY A 215 11.61 10.51 -10.74
C GLY A 215 10.17 10.51 -11.22
N PRO A 216 9.41 9.44 -10.94
CA PRO A 216 8.05 9.28 -11.41
C PRO A 216 7.08 10.27 -10.75
N THR A 217 6.26 10.97 -11.55
CA THR A 217 5.37 12.06 -11.10
C THR A 217 4.36 11.67 -10.04
N HIS A 218 4.04 10.38 -9.92
CA HIS A 218 3.12 9.87 -8.93
C HIS A 218 3.76 9.54 -7.58
N ALA A 219 5.09 9.62 -7.48
CA ALA A 219 5.83 9.39 -6.24
C ALA A 219 6.33 10.71 -5.63
N SER A 220 6.40 10.74 -4.32
CA SER A 220 6.99 11.81 -3.52
C SER A 220 8.52 11.69 -3.46
N ARG A 221 9.20 12.81 -3.27
CA ARG A 221 10.62 12.87 -2.86
C ARG A 221 10.82 12.65 -1.35
N VAL A 222 9.77 12.80 -0.55
CA VAL A 222 9.81 12.56 0.90
C VAL A 222 10.02 11.07 1.15
N ARG A 223 10.89 10.74 2.11
CA ARG A 223 11.20 9.38 2.56
C ARG A 223 11.09 9.34 4.08
N GLY A 224 10.58 8.27 4.66
CA GLY A 224 10.40 8.16 6.11
C GLY A 224 9.21 8.97 6.67
N ALA A 225 8.23 9.32 5.84
CA ALA A 225 7.06 10.07 6.28
C ALA A 225 6.27 9.29 7.35
N ASP A 226 6.10 7.98 7.18
CA ASP A 226 5.44 7.08 8.13
C ASP A 226 6.07 7.16 9.52
N ARG A 227 7.41 7.07 9.62
CA ARG A 227 8.13 7.15 10.90
C ARG A 227 7.94 8.51 11.57
N ALA A 228 8.11 9.60 10.81
CA ALA A 228 7.94 10.95 11.32
C ALA A 228 6.51 11.21 11.84
N PHE A 229 5.47 10.72 11.15
CA PHE A 229 4.09 10.82 11.62
C PHE A 229 3.75 9.85 12.76
N MET A 230 4.37 8.67 12.83
CA MET A 230 4.29 7.76 13.98
C MET A 230 4.83 8.41 15.25
N LYS A 231 5.98 9.10 15.15
CA LYS A 231 6.54 9.88 16.26
C LYS A 231 5.58 10.99 16.68
N ALA A 232 5.07 11.78 15.73
CA ALA A 232 4.07 12.81 16.03
C ALA A 232 2.81 12.26 16.73
N LYS A 233 2.37 11.03 16.39
CA LYS A 233 1.31 10.32 17.10
C LYS A 233 1.73 9.93 18.52
N ALA A 234 2.91 9.36 18.71
CA ALA A 234 3.42 8.98 20.03
C ALA A 234 3.49 10.19 20.97
N CYS A 235 4.09 11.31 20.54
CA CYS A 235 4.18 12.54 21.34
C CYS A 235 2.79 13.14 21.67
N ARG A 236 1.78 12.94 20.82
CA ARG A 236 0.39 13.35 21.11
C ARG A 236 -0.24 12.46 22.18
N ASP A 237 -0.09 11.15 22.03
CA ASP A 237 -0.75 10.16 22.88
C ASP A 237 -0.09 10.06 24.26
N ASN A 238 1.20 10.37 24.35
CA ASN A 238 1.95 10.39 25.59
C ASN A 238 2.93 11.58 25.62
N PRO A 239 2.47 12.78 26.05
CA PRO A 239 3.29 14.00 26.02
C PRO A 239 4.38 14.06 27.09
N ASP A 240 4.33 13.16 28.09
CA ASP A 240 5.23 13.14 29.24
C ASP A 240 6.37 12.11 29.10
N VAL A 241 6.39 11.33 28.02
CA VAL A 241 7.55 10.49 27.68
C VAL A 241 8.60 11.39 27.07
N GLU A 242 9.70 11.60 27.81
CA GLU A 242 10.92 12.16 27.25
C GLU A 242 11.36 11.23 26.10
N ASP A 243 11.51 11.80 24.90
CA ASP A 243 12.06 11.10 23.73
C ASP A 243 13.52 10.71 24.09
N ASP A 244 13.71 9.52 24.68
CA ASP A 244 15.04 9.00 25.05
C ASP A 244 15.86 8.54 23.82
N ASP A 245 15.28 8.58 22.60
CA ASP A 245 15.95 8.25 21.33
C ASP A 245 16.30 9.52 20.55
N ASP A 246 17.41 10.17 20.91
CA ASP A 246 17.94 11.41 20.28
C ASP A 246 18.06 11.31 18.74
N ASP A 247 18.36 10.12 18.20
CA ASP A 247 18.56 9.88 16.76
C ASP A 247 17.26 10.09 15.93
N ASP A 248 16.09 9.78 16.50
CA ASP A 248 14.79 9.87 15.81
C ASP A 248 14.29 11.33 15.73
N ASP A 249 14.71 12.17 16.68
CA ASP A 249 14.46 13.61 16.65
C ASP A 249 15.26 14.31 15.56
N GLU A 250 16.52 13.92 15.37
CA GLU A 250 17.38 14.48 14.33
C GLU A 250 16.81 14.15 12.94
N GLU A 251 16.42 12.89 12.68
CA GLU A 251 15.86 12.47 11.38
C GLU A 251 14.55 13.21 11.04
N THR A 252 13.65 13.37 12.02
CA THR A 252 12.40 14.11 11.80
C THR A 252 12.66 15.60 11.57
N SER A 253 13.62 16.18 12.28
CA SER A 253 14.04 17.57 12.11
C SER A 253 14.63 17.81 10.72
N ASP A 254 15.54 16.95 10.27
CA ASP A 254 16.18 17.02 8.95
C ASP A 254 15.18 16.86 7.81
N LEU A 255 14.23 15.94 7.98
CA LEU A 255 13.12 15.75 7.05
C LEU A 255 12.28 17.04 6.93
N LEU A 256 11.94 17.69 8.03
CA LEU A 256 11.15 18.93 8.01
C LEU A 256 11.96 20.15 7.57
N ALA A 257 13.28 20.16 7.75
CA ALA A 257 14.16 21.16 7.17
C ALA A 257 14.16 21.07 5.64
N SER A 258 14.16 19.85 5.08
CA SER A 258 14.14 19.60 3.64
C SER A 258 12.74 19.73 3.02
N PHE A 259 11.70 19.35 3.77
CA PHE A 259 10.31 19.24 3.30
C PHE A 259 9.31 19.94 4.25
N PRO A 260 9.47 21.24 4.53
CA PRO A 260 8.68 21.93 5.56
C PRO A 260 7.17 21.97 5.32
N LEU A 261 6.70 21.89 4.07
CA LEU A 261 5.28 21.87 3.73
C LEU A 261 4.59 20.58 4.18
N LEU A 262 5.34 19.50 4.45
CA LEU A 262 4.77 18.24 4.93
C LEU A 262 4.02 18.45 6.25
N ALA A 263 4.45 19.41 7.08
CA ALA A 263 3.75 19.80 8.31
C ALA A 263 2.35 20.41 8.07
N ALA A 264 2.03 20.85 6.86
CA ALA A 264 0.70 21.32 6.52
C ALA A 264 -0.30 20.17 6.24
N THR A 265 0.16 18.93 6.10
CA THR A 265 -0.70 17.78 5.77
C THR A 265 -1.50 17.25 6.96
N ARG A 266 -2.58 16.51 6.68
CA ARG A 266 -3.43 15.85 7.68
C ARG A 266 -3.62 14.36 7.35
N PRO A 267 -2.64 13.51 7.67
CA PRO A 267 -2.73 12.11 7.31
C PRO A 267 -3.71 11.31 8.16
N TRP A 268 -4.27 10.27 7.54
CA TRP A 268 -4.77 9.10 8.24
C TRP A 268 -3.66 8.06 8.41
N MET A 269 -3.84 7.16 9.38
CA MET A 269 -2.97 6.02 9.56
C MET A 269 -3.74 4.77 9.99
N VAL A 270 -3.31 3.61 9.48
CA VAL A 270 -3.88 2.31 9.86
C VAL A 270 -2.81 1.23 9.81
N THR A 271 -2.82 0.34 10.80
CA THR A 271 -2.10 -0.94 10.72
C THR A 271 -3.10 -2.04 10.39
N LEU A 272 -2.75 -2.85 9.38
CA LEU A 272 -3.54 -3.98 8.90
C LEU A 272 -3.00 -5.26 9.50
N GLU A 273 -3.92 -6.06 10.05
CA GLU A 273 -3.68 -7.45 10.47
C GLU A 273 -4.16 -8.41 9.38
N PRO A 274 -3.75 -9.70 9.41
CA PRO A 274 -4.27 -10.70 8.47
C PRO A 274 -5.80 -10.71 8.44
N GLY A 275 -6.38 -10.62 7.23
CA GLY A 275 -7.81 -10.55 6.98
C GLY A 275 -8.38 -9.13 6.91
N ASP A 276 -7.62 -8.11 7.30
CA ASP A 276 -8.02 -6.72 7.08
C ASP A 276 -7.87 -6.32 5.60
N CYS A 277 -8.68 -5.34 5.18
CA CYS A 277 -8.55 -4.71 3.88
C CYS A 277 -8.61 -3.19 4.02
N VAL A 278 -7.73 -2.46 3.35
CA VAL A 278 -7.79 -1.00 3.24
C VAL A 278 -8.23 -0.61 1.83
N TYR A 279 -9.16 0.33 1.77
CA TYR A 279 -9.54 1.05 0.56
C TYR A 279 -8.84 2.41 0.54
N THR A 280 -8.14 2.67 -0.56
CA THR A 280 -7.47 3.93 -0.85
C THR A 280 -8.11 4.55 -2.11
N PRO A 281 -8.73 5.73 -2.00
CA PRO A 281 -9.29 6.41 -3.15
C PRO A 281 -8.22 6.89 -4.15
N PRO A 282 -8.59 7.12 -5.41
CA PRO A 282 -7.69 7.67 -6.42
C PRO A 282 -7.06 8.99 -5.97
N GLY A 283 -5.76 9.15 -6.19
CA GLY A 283 -5.02 10.36 -5.87
C GLY A 283 -4.68 10.57 -4.39
N PHE A 284 -5.15 9.72 -3.47
CA PHE A 284 -4.70 9.76 -2.10
C PHE A 284 -3.26 9.24 -2.04
N LEU A 285 -2.36 10.07 -1.52
CA LEU A 285 -0.99 9.65 -1.36
C LEU A 285 -0.89 8.67 -0.21
N HIS A 286 -0.08 7.64 -0.35
CA HIS A 286 0.11 6.66 0.69
C HIS A 286 1.53 6.10 0.70
N GLU A 287 2.05 5.91 1.91
CA GLU A 287 3.30 5.19 2.18
C GLU A 287 2.95 3.90 2.92
N VAL A 288 3.55 2.79 2.50
CA VAL A 288 3.21 1.45 3.02
C VAL A 288 4.45 0.80 3.61
N THR A 289 4.43 0.60 4.92
CA THR A 289 5.53 -0.01 5.68
C THR A 289 5.17 -1.42 6.09
N SER A 290 5.97 -2.41 5.69
CA SER A 290 5.86 -3.78 6.21
C SER A 290 6.45 -3.86 7.61
N ILE A 291 5.60 -3.80 8.66
CA ILE A 291 6.02 -3.84 10.07
C ILE A 291 6.67 -5.20 10.40
N SER A 292 6.17 -6.25 9.78
CA SER A 292 6.69 -7.62 9.85
C SER A 292 6.83 -8.15 8.43
N ALA A 293 7.45 -9.32 8.27
CA ALA A 293 7.37 -10.02 7.01
C ALA A 293 5.89 -10.20 6.63
N SER A 294 5.57 -9.94 5.37
CA SER A 294 4.18 -9.70 4.99
C SER A 294 3.85 -10.28 3.63
N VAL A 295 2.61 -10.80 3.52
CA VAL A 295 1.95 -11.13 2.26
C VAL A 295 0.66 -10.34 2.15
N SER A 296 0.43 -9.71 1.00
CA SER A 296 -0.76 -8.89 0.73
C SER A 296 -1.16 -8.95 -0.74
N VAL A 297 -2.41 -8.62 -1.06
CA VAL A 297 -2.89 -8.52 -2.45
C VAL A 297 -3.41 -7.11 -2.70
N THR A 298 -2.94 -6.49 -3.78
CA THR A 298 -3.53 -5.25 -4.29
C THR A 298 -4.53 -5.56 -5.39
N ILE A 299 -5.72 -4.99 -5.31
CA ILE A 299 -6.80 -5.14 -6.30
C ILE A 299 -7.21 -3.74 -6.75
N PRO A 300 -6.55 -3.18 -7.77
CA PRO A 300 -6.96 -1.91 -8.33
C PRO A 300 -8.25 -2.05 -9.13
N TYR A 301 -9.04 -0.99 -9.25
CA TYR A 301 -10.20 -0.98 -10.13
C TYR A 301 -10.48 0.43 -10.67
N ASP A 302 -11.14 0.47 -11.82
CA ASP A 302 -11.29 1.70 -12.57
C ASP A 302 -12.31 2.64 -11.93
N MET A 303 -12.02 3.94 -12.06
CA MET A 303 -12.98 5.00 -11.80
C MET A 303 -14.14 4.94 -12.80
N THR A 304 -15.34 5.26 -12.34
CA THR A 304 -16.48 5.58 -13.21
C THR A 304 -16.22 6.86 -14.00
N GLU A 305 -17.03 7.12 -15.04
CA GLU A 305 -16.98 8.38 -15.79
C GLU A 305 -17.14 9.62 -14.89
N ALA A 306 -18.11 9.59 -13.97
CA ALA A 306 -18.32 10.68 -13.01
C ALA A 306 -17.12 10.92 -12.07
N GLU A 307 -16.42 9.84 -11.68
CA GLU A 307 -15.22 9.94 -10.83
C GLU A 307 -14.00 10.43 -11.63
N LEU A 308 -13.91 10.10 -12.93
CA LEU A 308 -12.89 10.63 -13.82
C LEU A 308 -13.04 12.13 -14.04
N ASP A 309 -14.27 12.64 -14.05
CA ASP A 309 -14.56 14.07 -14.16
C ASP A 309 -14.12 14.86 -12.91
N ASP A 310 -14.23 14.26 -11.71
CA ASP A 310 -13.79 14.85 -10.43
C ASP A 310 -12.27 14.71 -10.16
N ARG A 311 -11.49 14.12 -11.08
CA ARG A 311 -10.08 13.84 -10.80
C ARG A 311 -9.26 15.12 -10.54
N PRO A 312 -8.48 15.18 -9.45
CA PRO A 312 -7.58 16.30 -9.16
C PRO A 312 -6.63 16.64 -10.31
N ALA A 313 -6.29 17.92 -10.42
CA ALA A 313 -5.41 18.42 -11.49
C ALA A 313 -4.03 17.74 -11.51
N PHE A 314 -3.47 17.40 -10.34
CA PHE A 314 -2.16 16.74 -10.25
C PHE A 314 -2.17 15.28 -10.76
N MET A 315 -3.34 14.66 -10.91
CA MET A 315 -3.46 13.31 -11.48
C MET A 315 -3.58 13.30 -13.01
N LYS A 316 -3.91 14.44 -13.60
CA LYS A 316 -3.85 14.63 -15.05
C LYS A 316 -2.34 14.63 -15.39
N PHE A 317 -1.94 14.02 -16.50
CA PHE A 317 -0.54 13.68 -16.90
C PHE A 317 -0.08 12.31 -16.39
#